data_AF-A0A925UGB8-F1
#
_entry.id   AF-A0A925UGB8-F1
#
_cell.length_a   1.000
_cell.length_b   1.000
_cell.length_c   1.000
_cell.angle_alpha   90.00
_cell.angle_beta   90.00
_cell.angle_gamma   90.00
#
_symmetry.space_group_name_H-M   'P 1'
#
loop_
_entity.id
_entity.type
_entity.pdbx_description
1 polymer ?
#
loop_
_entity_poly.entity_id
_entity_poly.type
_entity_poly.pdbx_seq_one_letter_code
_entity_poly.pdbx_strand_id
1 'polypeptide(L)' 'MDVAILVFLIFLNALFAMSEMALTASRKARLQVMIEAGESGAQQAMDLHDNPT' A
#
# COMPACT_ATOMS: atom_id res chain seq x y z
N MET A 1 -17.93 20.80 16.13
CA MET A 1 -17.63 19.34 16.10
C MET A 1 -17.57 18.83 14.66
N ASP A 2 -18.36 19.39 13.75
CA ASP A 2 -18.47 18.95 12.35
C ASP A 2 -17.18 19.11 11.55
N VAL A 3 -16.44 20.21 11.74
CA VAL A 3 -15.15 20.44 11.06
C VAL A 3 -14.11 19.40 11.45
N ALA A 4 -14.07 18.98 12.73
CA ALA A 4 -13.13 17.98 13.20
C ALA A 4 -13.43 16.59 12.58
N ILE A 5 -14.71 16.23 12.50
CA ILE A 5 -15.16 14.98 11.88
C ILE A 5 -14.88 15.02 10.37
N LEU A 6 -15.13 16.15 9.70
CA LEU A 6 -14.87 16.32 8.27
C LEU A 6 -13.38 16.19 7.95
N VAL A 7 -12.49 16.84 8.72
CA VAL A 7 -11.04 16.70 8.56
C VAL A 7 -10.59 15.25 8.83
N PHE A 8 -11.13 14.62 9.87
CA PHE A 8 -10.83 13.21 10.17
C PHE A 8 -11.22 12.29 9.00
N LEU A 9 -12.42 12.44 8.46
CA LEU A 9 -12.90 11.65 7.33
C LEU A 9 -12.07 11.87 6.07
N ILE A 10 -11.63 13.11 5.80
CA ILE A 10 -10.73 13.42 4.67
C ILE A 10 -9.39 12.70 4.83
N PHE A 11 -8.79 12.78 6.02
CA PHE A 11 -7.51 12.09 6.29
C PHE A 11 -7.64 10.57 6.16
N LEU A 12 -8.71 10.02 6.71
CA LEU A 12 -8.98 8.60 6.66
C LEU A 12 -9.21 8.13 5.21
N ASN A 13 -9.95 8.89 4.41
CA ASN A 13 -10.15 8.58 2.99
C ASN A 13 -8.85 8.71 2.19
N ALA A 14 -8.04 9.74 2.46
CA ALA A 14 -6.73 9.92 1.83
C ALA A 14 -5.77 8.78 2.17
N LEU A 15 -5.77 8.29 3.42
CA LEU A 15 -4.96 7.15 3.85
C LEU A 15 -5.33 5.86 3.10
N PHE A 16 -6.63 5.60 2.94
CA PHE A 16 -7.11 4.43 2.18
C PHE A 16 -6.80 4.54 0.69
N ALA A 17 -7.06 5.69 0.06
CA ALA A 17 -6.74 5.92 -1.35
C ALA A 17 -5.23 5.79 -1.63
N MET A 18 -4.39 6.31 -0.73
CA MET A 18 -2.94 6.18 -0.85
C MET A 18 -2.46 4.72 -0.69
N SER A 19 -3.16 3.89 0.07
CA SER A 19 -2.78 2.48 0.26
C SER A 19 -2.95 1.66 -1.04
N GLU A 20 -4.06 1.86 -1.76
CA GLU A 20 -4.29 1.22 -3.08
C GLU A 20 -3.32 1.75 -4.15
N MET A 21 -3.05 3.06 -4.15
CA MET A 21 -2.07 3.66 -5.05
C MET A 21 -0.64 3.21 -4.74
N ALA A 22 -0.27 3.06 -3.46
CA ALA A 22 1.05 2.55 -3.06
C ALA A 22 1.24 1.09 -3.47
N LEU A 23 0.20 0.26 -3.35
CA LEU A 23 0.21 -1.13 -3.80
C LEU A 23 0.36 -1.22 -5.33
N THR A 24 -0.34 -0.36 -6.07
CA THR A 24 -0.25 -0.29 -7.54
C THR A 24 1.06 0.36 -8.05
N ALA A 25 1.60 1.33 -7.30
CA ALA A 25 2.86 2.01 -7.59
C ALA A 25 4.10 1.21 -7.15
N SER A 26 3.92 0.22 -6.29
CA SER A 26 4.89 -0.83 -6.01
C SER A 26 5.11 -1.63 -7.29
N ARG A 27 5.98 -1.10 -8.17
CA ARG A 27 6.44 -1.79 -9.37
C ARG A 27 7.03 -3.12 -8.91
N LYS A 28 6.49 -4.23 -9.43
CA LYS A 28 6.97 -5.60 -9.23
C LYS A 28 8.51 -5.72 -9.16
N ALA A 29 9.22 -4.99 -10.02
CA ALA A 29 10.69 -4.90 -10.02
C ALA A 29 11.32 -4.45 -8.69
N ARG A 30 10.74 -3.49 -7.97
CA ARG A 30 11.27 -3.01 -6.68
C ARG A 30 11.00 -4.02 -5.56
N LEU A 31 9.89 -4.73 -5.67
CA LEU A 31 9.49 -5.79 -4.75
C LEU A 31 10.38 -7.03 -4.91
N GLN A 32 10.73 -7.35 -6.17
CA GLN A 32 11.71 -8.39 -6.51
C GLN A 32 13.09 -8.09 -5.90
N VAL A 33 13.54 -6.82 -5.98
CA VAL A 33 14.80 -6.37 -5.35
C VAL A 33 14.76 -6.49 -3.82
N MET A 34 13.61 -6.23 -3.19
CA MET A 34 13.46 -6.39 -1.73
C MET A 34 13.41 -7.87 -1.30
N ILE A 35 12.86 -8.76 -2.13
CA ILE A 35 12.96 -10.23 -1.94
C ILE A 35 14.41 -10.67 -2.06
N GLU A 36 15.13 -10.22 -3.07
CA GLU A 36 16.57 -10.51 -3.26
C GLU A 36 17.42 -9.96 -2.11
N ALA A 37 17.00 -8.87 -1.48
CA ALA A 37 17.64 -8.30 -0.29
C ALA A 37 17.30 -9.03 1.03
N GLY A 38 16.39 -10.02 1.01
CA GLY A 38 16.04 -10.83 2.19
C GLY A 38 15.02 -10.20 3.14
N GLU A 39 14.29 -9.16 2.70
CA GLU A 39 13.24 -8.52 3.49
C GLU A 39 12.01 -9.45 3.60
N SER A 40 11.72 -9.94 4.80
CA SER A 40 10.68 -10.96 5.05
C SER A 40 9.26 -10.51 4.68
N GLY A 41 8.99 -9.21 4.57
CA GLY A 41 7.69 -8.67 4.15
C GLY A 41 7.53 -8.50 2.63
N ALA A 42 8.63 -8.54 1.87
CA ALA A 42 8.61 -8.27 0.44
C ALA A 42 7.99 -9.42 -0.37
N GLN A 43 8.21 -10.67 0.05
CA GLN A 43 7.62 -11.84 -0.58
C GLN A 43 6.10 -11.82 -0.47
N GLN A 44 5.57 -11.47 0.70
CA GLN A 44 4.14 -11.44 0.96
C GLN A 44 3.44 -10.32 0.18
N ALA A 45 4.11 -9.17 0.01
CA ALA A 45 3.65 -8.11 -0.87
C ALA A 45 3.65 -8.54 -2.35
N MET A 46 4.61 -9.37 -2.77
CA MET A 46 4.68 -9.88 -4.15
C MET A 46 3.58 -10.87 -4.44
N ASP A 47 3.31 -11.78 -3.51
CA ASP A 47 2.23 -12.74 -3.66
C ASP A 47 0.87 -12.05 -3.75
N LEU A 48 0.67 -10.94 -3.00
CA LEU A 48 -0.53 -10.11 -3.09
C LEU A 48 -0.61 -9.30 -4.40
N HIS A 49 0.53 -8.88 -4.96
CA HIS A 49 0.59 -8.21 -6.26
C HIS A 49 0.33 -9.18 -7.41
N ASP A 50 0.80 -10.44 -7.32
CA ASP A 50 0.67 -11.44 -8.38
C ASP A 50 -0.67 -12.19 -8.37
N ASN A 51 -1.33 -12.28 -7.23
CA ASN A 51 -2.73 -12.68 -7.11
C ASN A 51 -3.55 -11.54 -6.50
N PRO A 52 -3.92 -10.51 -7.30
CA PRO A 52 -4.94 -9.57 -6.89
C PRO A 52 -6.26 -10.34 -6.83
N THR A 53 -6.83 -10.49 -5.63
CA THR A 53 -8.21 -10.99 -5.46
C THR A 53 -9.22 -10.10 -6.17
#